data_AF-A0A453F722-F1
#
_entry.id   AF-A0A453F722-F1
#
_cell.length_a   1.000
_cell.length_b   1.000
_cell.length_c   1.000
_cell.angle_alpha   90.00
_cell.angle_beta   90.00
_cell.angle_gamma   90.00
#
_symmetry.space_group_name_H-M   'P 1'
#
loop_
_entity.id
_entity.type
_entity.pdbx_description
1 polymer ?
#
loop_
_entity_poly.entity_id
_entity_poly.type
_entity_poly.pdbx_seq_one_letter_code
_entity_poly.pdbx_strand_id
1 'polypeptide(L)'
;MNTHVHADHVTGTGLIKTKLPGAKSVISKASGAKADHSVEHGDKIYFGKLFLEVRATPGHTAGCVTYVTGDSPDQPSPRMAFTGDALIIRACGRTDFQGGSSDQLYQSVHSQIFSLPKDTLLYPAHDYKGFTVTTVEEEVAYNARLSRDKVPAN
;
A
#
# COMPACT_ATOMS: atom_id res chain seq x y z
N MET A 1 -8.10 -7.28 5.41
CA MET A 1 -8.09 -5.95 4.76
C MET A 1 -7.41 -6.14 3.41
N ASN A 2 -7.73 -5.34 2.39
CA ASN A 2 -7.03 -5.37 1.10
C ASN A 2 -6.41 -4.00 0.84
N THR A 3 -5.20 -3.97 0.30
CA THR A 3 -4.54 -2.71 -0.13
C THR A 3 -5.16 -2.15 -1.40
N HIS A 4 -5.73 -3.00 -2.25
CA HIS A 4 -6.42 -2.64 -3.48
C HIS A 4 -7.32 -3.79 -3.96
N VAL A 5 -8.01 -3.61 -5.08
CA VAL A 5 -8.70 -4.71 -5.78
C VAL A 5 -7.67 -5.46 -6.60
N HIS A 6 -7.37 -6.70 -6.21
CA HIS A 6 -6.39 -7.55 -6.86
C HIS A 6 -6.89 -8.04 -8.24
N ALA A 7 -5.97 -8.15 -9.20
CA ALA A 7 -6.25 -8.66 -10.55
C ALA A 7 -5.73 -10.09 -10.77
N ASP A 8 -4.95 -10.60 -9.82
CA ASP A 8 -4.16 -11.82 -9.93
C ASP A 8 -4.70 -12.95 -9.02
N HIS A 9 -5.55 -12.63 -8.05
CA HIS A 9 -6.20 -13.61 -7.18
C HIS A 9 -7.57 -13.14 -6.66
N VAL A 10 -8.36 -14.09 -6.15
CA VAL A 10 -9.63 -13.81 -5.47
C VAL A 10 -9.36 -13.55 -3.99
N THR A 11 -9.81 -12.41 -3.46
CA THR A 11 -9.68 -12.07 -2.04
C THR A 11 -10.27 -13.15 -1.11
N GLY A 12 -9.53 -13.49 -0.05
CA GLY A 12 -10.00 -14.41 1.00
C GLY A 12 -10.98 -13.78 2.00
N THR A 13 -11.22 -12.46 1.95
CA THR A 13 -12.00 -11.75 2.98
C THR A 13 -13.42 -12.28 3.13
N GLY A 14 -14.07 -12.72 2.04
CA GLY A 14 -15.40 -13.32 2.11
C GLY A 14 -15.41 -14.63 2.90
N LEU A 15 -14.47 -15.54 2.59
CA LEU A 15 -14.34 -16.82 3.28
C LEU A 15 -13.97 -16.67 4.76
N ILE A 16 -13.08 -15.72 5.08
CA ILE A 16 -12.70 -15.43 6.47
C ILE A 16 -13.92 -15.01 7.29
N LYS A 17 -14.78 -14.14 6.75
CA LYS A 17 -16.01 -13.70 7.42
C LYS A 17 -16.96 -14.85 7.71
N THR A 18 -17.08 -15.82 6.80
CA THR A 18 -17.92 -17.00 7.02
C THR A 18 -17.38 -17.91 8.13
N LYS A 19 -16.04 -18.01 8.25
CA LYS A 19 -15.38 -18.90 9.22
C LYS A 19 -15.18 -18.26 10.59
N LEU A 20 -15.11 -16.93 10.67
CA LEU A 20 -14.89 -16.19 11.91
C LEU A 20 -15.96 -15.10 12.06
N PRO A 21 -17.12 -15.44 12.66
CA PRO A 21 -18.19 -14.47 12.91
C PRO A 21 -17.67 -13.25 13.69
N GLY A 22 -18.00 -12.05 13.20
CA GLY A 22 -17.52 -10.78 13.76
C GLY A 22 -16.28 -10.20 13.06
N ALA A 23 -15.55 -10.99 12.26
CA ALA A 23 -14.52 -10.45 11.37
C ALA A 23 -15.17 -9.50 10.33
N LYS A 24 -14.48 -8.39 10.03
CA LYS A 24 -14.97 -7.38 9.08
C LYS A 24 -13.98 -7.18 7.94
N SER A 25 -14.46 -7.17 6.71
CA SER A 25 -13.64 -6.82 5.55
C SER A 25 -13.45 -5.30 5.45
N VAL A 26 -12.27 -4.89 5.01
CA VAL A 26 -11.90 -3.47 4.86
C VAL A 26 -11.21 -3.30 3.51
N ILE A 27 -11.60 -2.24 2.79
CA ILE A 27 -10.97 -1.80 1.54
C ILE A 27 -11.12 -0.29 1.38
N SER A 28 -10.37 0.35 0.50
CA SER A 28 -10.52 1.79 0.27
C SER A 28 -11.88 2.12 -0.36
N LYS A 29 -12.46 3.26 0.01
CA LYS A 29 -13.67 3.78 -0.62
C LYS A 29 -13.45 4.07 -2.11
N ALA A 30 -12.27 4.59 -2.45
CA ALA A 30 -11.86 4.89 -3.82
C ALA A 30 -11.80 3.66 -4.75
N SER A 31 -11.70 2.45 -4.20
CA SER A 31 -11.71 1.22 -5.01
C SER A 31 -13.07 0.89 -5.65
N GLY A 32 -14.18 1.44 -5.11
CA GLY A 32 -15.54 1.08 -5.54
C GLY A 32 -15.96 -0.37 -5.21
N ALA A 33 -15.12 -1.15 -4.54
CA ALA A 33 -15.40 -2.53 -4.17
C ALA A 33 -16.27 -2.62 -2.90
N LYS A 34 -16.97 -3.76 -2.75
CA LYS A 34 -17.79 -4.04 -1.58
C LYS A 34 -16.94 -4.57 -0.41
N ALA A 35 -17.10 -3.96 0.76
CA ALA A 35 -16.54 -4.42 2.03
C ALA A 35 -17.46 -4.01 3.19
N ASP A 36 -17.24 -4.54 4.40
CA ASP A 36 -17.99 -4.12 5.59
C ASP A 36 -17.62 -2.70 6.03
N HIS A 37 -16.35 -2.31 5.83
CA HIS A 37 -15.86 -0.96 6.07
C HIS A 37 -15.08 -0.44 4.87
N SER A 38 -15.30 0.83 4.56
CA SER A 38 -14.49 1.58 3.61
C SER A 38 -13.54 2.52 4.36
N VAL A 39 -12.32 2.67 3.88
CA VAL A 39 -11.34 3.64 4.42
C VAL A 39 -10.95 4.71 3.40
N GLU A 40 -10.58 5.87 3.91
CA GLU A 40 -10.07 7.04 3.19
C GLU A 40 -8.68 7.43 3.69
N HIS A 41 -7.99 8.32 2.97
CA HIS A 41 -6.68 8.83 3.39
C HIS A 41 -6.79 9.52 4.76
N GLY A 42 -5.86 9.22 5.67
CA GLY A 42 -5.80 9.77 7.02
C GLY A 42 -6.58 8.96 8.07
N ASP A 43 -7.39 7.98 7.65
CA ASP A 43 -8.05 7.08 8.58
C ASP A 43 -7.04 6.27 9.40
N LYS A 44 -7.49 5.81 10.57
CA LYS A 44 -6.73 4.91 11.44
C LYS A 44 -7.53 3.65 11.75
N ILE A 45 -6.91 2.49 11.56
CA ILE A 45 -7.50 1.18 11.88
C ILE A 45 -6.84 0.65 13.15
N TYR A 46 -7.59 0.58 14.24
CA TYR A 46 -7.09 0.15 15.55
C TYR A 46 -7.27 -1.35 15.80
N PHE A 47 -6.28 -1.97 16.43
CA PHE A 47 -6.33 -3.34 16.94
C PHE A 47 -5.55 -3.42 18.26
N GLY A 48 -6.28 -3.48 19.37
CA GLY A 48 -5.70 -3.27 20.69
C GLY A 48 -5.16 -1.84 20.82
N LYS A 49 -3.90 -1.70 21.23
CA LYS A 49 -3.19 -0.41 21.34
C LYS A 49 -2.50 0.01 20.04
N LEU A 50 -2.42 -0.90 19.07
CA LEU A 50 -1.76 -0.66 17.80
C LEU A 50 -2.74 -0.05 16.80
N PHE A 51 -2.23 0.72 15.85
CA PHE A 51 -3.02 1.18 14.72
C PHE A 51 -2.23 1.20 13.41
N LEU A 52 -2.98 1.15 12.31
CA LEU A 52 -2.49 1.43 10.97
C LEU A 52 -3.08 2.75 10.48
N GLU A 53 -2.23 3.69 10.09
CA GLU A 53 -2.56 4.87 9.30
C GLU A 53 -2.83 4.44 7.85
N VAL A 54 -3.88 4.99 7.25
CA VAL A 54 -4.23 4.75 5.86
C VAL A 54 -3.69 5.89 5.00
N ARG A 55 -2.77 5.60 4.10
CA ARG A 55 -2.29 6.55 3.08
C ARG A 55 -2.83 6.16 1.72
N ALA A 56 -3.64 7.03 1.11
CA ALA A 56 -3.99 6.85 -0.30
C ALA A 56 -2.73 6.88 -1.17
N THR A 57 -2.51 5.80 -1.92
CA THR A 57 -1.39 5.67 -2.86
C THR A 57 -1.87 5.17 -4.23
N PRO A 58 -2.84 5.87 -4.86
CA PRO A 58 -3.38 5.47 -6.15
C PRO A 58 -2.33 5.54 -7.26
N GLY A 59 -2.52 4.72 -8.29
CA GLY A 59 -1.66 4.73 -9.47
C GLY A 59 -1.50 3.35 -10.09
N HIS A 60 -1.29 2.30 -9.30
CA HIS A 60 -1.45 0.93 -9.79
C HIS A 60 -2.93 0.65 -10.10
N THR A 61 -3.80 1.00 -9.15
CA THR A 61 -5.25 1.15 -9.34
C THR A 61 -5.69 2.50 -8.75
N ALA A 62 -6.88 2.98 -9.11
CA ALA A 62 -7.47 4.18 -8.51
C ALA A 62 -7.75 4.02 -6.99
N GLY A 63 -7.84 2.78 -6.51
CA GLY A 63 -8.21 2.44 -5.13
C GLY A 63 -7.04 2.03 -4.23
N CYS A 64 -5.78 2.12 -4.68
CA CYS A 64 -4.66 1.67 -3.87
C CYS A 64 -4.47 2.51 -2.59
N VAL A 65 -4.23 1.83 -1.48
CA VAL A 65 -3.78 2.42 -0.21
C VAL A 65 -2.55 1.68 0.32
N THR A 66 -1.70 2.42 1.01
CA THR A 66 -0.62 1.90 1.84
C THR A 66 -1.03 2.00 3.30
N TYR A 67 -0.93 0.89 4.03
CA TYR A 67 -1.16 0.89 5.48
C TYR A 67 0.16 1.05 6.21
N VAL A 68 0.28 1.99 7.14
CA VAL A 68 1.53 2.26 7.87
C VAL A 68 1.29 2.10 9.37
N THR A 69 2.15 1.38 10.09
CA THR A 69 2.07 1.32 11.55
C THR A 69 2.16 2.71 12.17
N GLY A 70 1.54 2.93 13.32
CA GLY A 70 1.52 4.24 13.97
C GLY A 70 2.89 4.84 14.27
N ASP A 71 2.90 6.15 14.51
CA ASP A 71 4.07 6.99 14.77
C ASP A 71 4.25 7.38 16.25
N SER A 72 3.33 6.95 17.13
CA SER A 72 3.42 7.17 18.58
C SER A 72 4.48 6.27 19.24
N PRO A 73 5.03 6.64 20.41
CA PRO A 73 6.08 5.88 21.11
C PRO A 73 5.73 4.43 21.48
N ASP A 74 4.44 4.10 21.58
CA ASP A 74 3.93 2.77 21.90
C ASP A 74 3.65 1.90 20.66
N GLN A 75 4.00 2.40 19.46
CA GLN A 75 3.85 1.72 18.18
C GLN A 75 5.15 1.02 17.75
N PRO A 76 5.11 0.11 16.75
CA PRO A 76 6.30 -0.56 16.24
C PRO A 76 7.36 0.43 15.72
N SER A 77 8.62 0.17 16.06
CA SER A 77 9.79 0.88 15.57
C SER A 77 10.87 -0.13 15.11
N PRO A 78 11.40 -0.03 13.88
CA PRO A 78 11.04 0.95 12.84
C PRO A 78 9.58 0.80 12.38
N ARG A 79 9.03 1.84 11.75
CA ARG A 79 7.67 1.77 11.19
C ARG A 79 7.63 0.71 10.08
N MET A 80 6.45 0.16 9.82
CA MET A 80 6.20 -0.78 8.73
C MET A 80 5.13 -0.22 7.82
N ALA A 81 5.35 -0.26 6.50
CA ALA A 81 4.38 0.12 5.48
C ALA A 81 4.05 -1.07 4.58
N PHE A 82 2.76 -1.39 4.48
CA PHE A 82 2.21 -2.42 3.60
C PHE A 82 1.77 -1.76 2.31
N THR A 83 2.64 -1.77 1.30
CA THR A 83 2.58 -0.87 0.13
C THR A 83 1.68 -1.36 -1.00
N GLY A 84 1.07 -2.53 -0.85
CA GLY A 84 0.32 -3.16 -1.92
C GLY A 84 1.20 -3.34 -3.16
N ASP A 85 0.65 -3.04 -4.33
CA ASP A 85 1.39 -3.00 -5.60
C ASP A 85 1.76 -1.57 -6.02
N ALA A 86 1.59 -0.57 -5.14
CA ALA A 86 2.08 0.78 -5.43
C ALA A 86 3.61 0.81 -5.47
N LEU A 87 4.25 0.16 -4.49
CA LEU A 87 5.69 -0.08 -4.46
C LEU A 87 5.94 -1.58 -4.29
N ILE A 88 6.80 -2.13 -5.15
CA ILE A 88 7.33 -3.50 -5.11
C ILE A 88 8.85 -3.38 -4.96
N ILE A 89 9.51 -4.36 -4.33
CA ILE A 89 10.96 -4.30 -4.10
C ILE A 89 11.71 -4.12 -5.44
N ARG A 90 12.46 -3.01 -5.56
CA ARG A 90 13.15 -2.55 -6.78
C ARG A 90 12.25 -2.32 -8.01
N ALA A 91 10.95 -2.20 -7.83
CA ALA A 91 9.95 -2.10 -8.90
C ALA A 91 8.67 -1.35 -8.48
N CYS A 92 7.63 -1.44 -9.29
CA CYS A 92 6.28 -0.95 -8.98
C CYS A 92 5.26 -1.78 -9.75
N GLY A 93 3.99 -1.74 -9.32
CA GLY A 93 2.90 -2.32 -10.09
C GLY A 93 2.72 -1.66 -11.45
N ARG A 94 2.07 -2.37 -12.37
CA ARG A 94 1.65 -1.83 -13.68
C ARG A 94 0.57 -0.75 -13.49
N THR A 95 0.37 0.12 -14.47
CA THR A 95 -0.52 1.29 -14.34
C THR A 95 -1.50 1.46 -15.50
N ASP A 96 -1.64 0.44 -16.34
CA ASP A 96 -2.42 0.45 -17.59
C ASP A 96 -3.82 -0.19 -17.47
N PHE A 97 -4.20 -0.65 -16.27
CA PHE A 97 -5.51 -1.24 -15.95
C PHE A 97 -6.13 -0.60 -14.70
N GLN A 98 -7.41 -0.89 -14.43
CA GLN A 98 -8.08 -0.58 -13.15
C GLN A 98 -8.01 0.91 -12.72
N GLY A 99 -8.05 1.82 -13.70
CA GLY A 99 -7.90 3.25 -13.47
C GLY A 99 -6.50 3.66 -13.03
N GLY A 100 -5.48 2.87 -13.37
CA GLY A 100 -4.09 3.17 -13.09
C GLY A 100 -3.58 4.38 -13.86
N SER A 101 -2.50 4.97 -13.33
CA SER A 101 -1.80 6.11 -13.90
C SER A 101 -0.36 6.13 -13.38
N SER A 102 0.62 6.09 -14.28
CA SER A 102 2.05 6.20 -13.93
C SER A 102 2.37 7.53 -13.26
N ASP A 103 1.72 8.60 -13.71
CA ASP A 103 1.88 9.94 -13.14
C ASP A 103 1.43 9.95 -11.68
N GLN A 104 0.21 9.44 -11.44
CA GLN A 104 -0.37 9.36 -10.12
C GLN A 104 0.42 8.42 -9.21
N LEU A 105 0.89 7.29 -9.74
CA LEU A 105 1.70 6.34 -8.99
C LEU A 105 3.00 6.99 -8.49
N TYR A 106 3.68 7.71 -9.38
CA TYR A 106 4.91 8.43 -9.03
C TYR A 106 4.66 9.44 -7.91
N GLN A 107 3.62 10.28 -8.03
CA GLN A 107 3.27 11.26 -7.00
C GLN A 107 2.89 10.60 -5.67
N SER A 108 2.12 9.51 -5.72
CA SER A 108 1.73 8.73 -4.56
C SER A 108 2.93 8.17 -3.80
N VAL A 109 3.85 7.50 -4.50
CA VAL A 109 5.04 6.92 -3.88
C VAL A 109 5.91 8.01 -3.26
N HIS A 110 6.20 9.09 -4.00
CA HIS A 110 7.07 10.16 -3.52
C HIS A 110 6.48 10.90 -2.32
N SER A 111 5.19 11.22 -2.35
CA SER A 111 4.56 12.00 -1.28
C SER A 111 4.17 11.17 -0.05
N GLN A 112 3.89 9.86 -0.21
CA GLN A 112 3.32 9.04 0.87
C GLN A 112 4.23 7.94 1.39
N ILE A 113 5.12 7.40 0.56
CA ILE A 113 6.00 6.28 0.93
C ILE A 113 7.42 6.79 1.15
N PHE A 114 7.98 7.54 0.20
CA PHE A 114 9.34 8.11 0.34
C PHE A 114 9.43 9.25 1.35
N SER A 115 8.30 9.79 1.79
CA SER A 115 8.23 10.76 2.90
C SER A 115 8.28 10.12 4.30
N LEU A 116 8.22 8.79 4.39
CA LEU A 116 8.37 8.06 5.66
C LEU A 116 9.84 8.07 6.13
N PRO A 117 10.11 7.81 7.43
CA PRO A 117 11.47 7.59 7.92
C PRO A 117 12.22 6.56 7.08
N LYS A 118 13.49 6.82 6.82
CA LYS A 118 14.36 6.02 5.93
C LYS A 118 14.44 4.54 6.30
N ASP A 119 14.39 4.23 7.58
CA ASP A 119 14.43 2.89 8.16
C ASP A 119 13.06 2.17 8.14
N THR A 120 11.99 2.83 7.67
CA THR A 120 10.67 2.23 7.55
C THR A 120 10.73 1.00 6.64
N LEU A 121 10.29 -0.13 7.17
CA LEU A 121 10.21 -1.40 6.45
C LEU A 121 9.05 -1.36 5.45
N LEU A 122 9.32 -1.77 4.21
CA LEU A 122 8.33 -1.82 3.14
C LEU A 122 8.00 -3.28 2.82
N TYR A 123 6.72 -3.62 2.95
CA TYR A 123 6.15 -4.96 2.70
C TYR A 123 5.17 -4.88 1.51
N PRO A 124 5.58 -5.28 0.30
CA PRO A 124 4.72 -5.25 -0.87
C PRO A 124 3.67 -6.36 -0.85
N ALA A 125 2.65 -6.27 -1.71
CA ALA A 125 1.70 -7.37 -1.92
C ALA A 125 2.33 -8.54 -2.69
N HIS A 126 3.32 -8.26 -3.55
CA HIS A 126 3.97 -9.26 -4.39
C HIS A 126 5.48 -9.06 -4.43
N ASP A 127 6.18 -10.16 -4.67
CA ASP A 127 7.56 -10.18 -5.12
C ASP A 127 7.73 -11.36 -6.08
N TYR A 128 8.58 -11.19 -7.10
CA TYR A 128 8.81 -12.20 -8.14
C TYR A 128 10.27 -12.66 -8.21
N LYS A 129 11.07 -12.34 -7.19
CA LYS A 129 12.52 -12.61 -7.11
C LYS A 129 12.94 -13.29 -5.80
N GLY A 130 12.00 -13.57 -4.89
CA GLY A 130 12.24 -14.19 -3.60
C GLY A 130 12.59 -13.20 -2.48
N PHE A 131 12.42 -11.90 -2.69
CA PHE A 131 12.59 -10.89 -1.64
C PHE A 131 11.33 -10.76 -0.79
N THR A 132 11.51 -10.39 0.48
CA THR A 132 10.41 -10.35 1.47
C THR A 132 10.22 -8.99 2.11
N VAL A 133 11.26 -8.15 2.16
CA VAL A 133 11.22 -6.81 2.77
C VAL A 133 12.32 -5.92 2.18
N THR A 134 12.08 -4.62 2.15
CA THR A 134 13.09 -3.57 1.85
C THR A 134 12.84 -2.38 2.78
N THR A 135 13.59 -1.29 2.61
CA THR A 135 13.38 -0.03 3.36
C THR A 135 13.11 1.14 2.43
N VAL A 136 12.59 2.22 2.99
CA VAL A 136 12.46 3.50 2.26
C VAL A 136 13.81 3.95 1.71
N GLU A 137 14.87 3.90 2.51
CA GLU A 137 16.21 4.29 2.06
C GLU A 137 16.70 3.48 0.86
N GLU A 138 16.55 2.17 0.92
CA GLU A 138 16.98 1.30 -0.17
C GLU A 138 16.18 1.57 -1.46
N GLU A 139 14.86 1.78 -1.36
CA GLU A 139 14.03 2.02 -2.55
C GLU A 139 14.23 3.41 -3.15
N VAL A 140 14.48 4.43 -2.33
CA VAL A 140 14.90 5.75 -2.83
C VAL A 140 16.22 5.64 -3.61
N ALA A 141 17.17 4.81 -3.13
CA ALA A 141 18.47 4.66 -3.78
C ALA A 141 18.43 3.74 -5.02
N TYR A 142 17.68 2.65 -4.96
CA TYR A 142 17.85 1.51 -5.88
C TYR A 142 16.60 1.11 -6.67
N ASN A 143 15.45 1.76 -6.49
CA ASN A 143 14.26 1.45 -7.28
C ASN A 143 14.44 1.92 -8.73
N ALA A 144 14.62 0.97 -9.66
CA ALA A 144 14.95 1.27 -11.06
C ALA A 144 13.91 2.15 -11.80
N ARG A 145 12.68 2.25 -11.29
CA ARG A 145 11.58 3.02 -11.89
C ARG A 145 11.28 4.30 -11.13
N LEU A 146 11.22 4.23 -9.81
CA LEU A 146 10.73 5.31 -8.94
C LEU A 146 11.84 6.24 -8.43
N SER A 147 13.12 5.87 -8.55
CA SER A 147 14.26 6.73 -8.19
C SER A 147 14.72 7.67 -9.30
N ARG A 148 14.06 7.62 -10.47
CA ARG A 148 14.38 8.45 -11.63
C ARG A 148 13.51 9.70 -11.62
N ASP A 149 14.05 10.81 -12.13
CA ASP A 149 13.25 12.00 -12.37
C ASP A 149 12.10 11.71 -13.33
N LYS A 150 10.97 12.37 -13.10
CA LYS A 150 9.81 12.33 -13.99
C LYS A 150 10.22 12.91 -15.34
N VAL A 151 10.30 12.07 -16.38
CA VAL A 151 10.49 12.56 -17.75
C VAL A 151 9.21 13.34 -18.12
N PRO A 152 9.32 14.60 -18.58
CA PRO A 152 8.16 15.38 -18.99
C PRO A 152 7.37 14.62 -20.06
N ALA A 153 6.04 14.59 -19.93
CA ALA A 153 5.19 14.13 -21.02
C ALA A 153 5.31 15.13 -22.17
N ASN A 154 5.79 14.66 -23.33
CA ASN A 154 5.75 15.42 -24.58
C ASN A 154 4.32 15.58 -25.09
#